data_AF-A0A7W1YKY2-F1
#
_entry.id   AF-A0A7W1YKY2-F1
#
_cell.length_a   1.000
_cell.length_b   1.000
_cell.length_c   1.000
_cell.angle_alpha   90.00
_cell.angle_beta   90.00
_cell.angle_gamma   90.00
#
_symmetry.space_group_name_H-M   'P 1'
#
loop_
_entity.id
_entity.type
_entity.pdbx_description
1 polymer ?
#
loop_
_entity_poly.entity_id
_entity_poly.type
_entity_poly.pdbx_seq_one_letter_code
_entity_poly.pdbx_strand_id
1 'polypeptide(L)'
;TAAAEEQAIALAEFLRGNLHAGYRGPVNANILKVEGVQLAAIGTVDADGPGTSAVVFDDPDSGIYQKCVIRDDRLIGVIMLGDTALFSDYRDLVASGCELEERRATLLRPGGEIRRVEGPLVCSCNQVGADTIARAVRA
;
A
#
# COMPACT_ATOMS: atom_id res chain seq x y z
N THR A 1 -3.47 18.18 -3.94
CA THR A 1 -3.70 16.79 -4.38
C THR A 1 -2.37 16.07 -4.42
N ALA A 2 -2.32 14.74 -4.32
CA ALA A 2 -1.06 13.99 -4.33
C ALA A 2 -0.19 14.29 -5.58
N ALA A 3 -0.83 14.44 -6.74
CA ALA A 3 -0.15 14.82 -7.98
C ALA A 3 0.53 16.19 -7.90
N ALA A 4 -0.15 17.20 -7.33
CA ALA A 4 0.42 18.54 -7.18
C ALA A 4 1.60 18.56 -6.20
N GLU A 5 1.53 17.75 -5.14
CA GLU A 5 2.62 17.61 -4.17
C GLU A 5 3.86 16.97 -4.80
N GLU A 6 3.71 15.86 -5.53
CA GLU A 6 4.82 15.21 -6.21
C GLU A 6 5.41 16.10 -7.32
N GLN A 7 4.58 16.84 -8.05
CA GLN A 7 5.04 17.85 -9.01
C GLN A 7 5.86 18.96 -8.33
N ALA A 8 5.43 19.43 -7.16
CA ALA A 8 6.17 20.43 -6.40
C ALA A 8 7.52 19.89 -5.91
N ILE A 9 7.57 18.63 -5.47
CA ILE A 9 8.81 17.95 -5.06
C ILE A 9 9.76 17.82 -6.25
N ALA A 10 9.28 17.32 -7.39
CA ALA A 10 10.08 17.18 -8.61
C ALA A 10 10.66 18.54 -9.06
N LEU A 11 9.84 19.60 -9.03
CA LEU A 11 10.28 20.96 -9.34
C LEU A 11 11.35 21.45 -8.35
N ALA A 12 11.16 21.23 -7.05
CA ALA A 12 12.12 21.65 -6.03
C ALA A 12 13.47 20.96 -6.21
N GLU A 13 13.48 19.65 -6.49
CA GLU A 13 14.70 18.90 -6.82
C GLU A 13 15.39 19.42 -8.08
N PHE A 14 14.61 19.68 -9.13
CA PHE A 14 15.12 20.25 -10.37
C PHE A 14 15.81 21.60 -10.13
N LEU A 15 15.19 22.49 -9.33
CA LEU A 15 15.75 23.79 -8.95
C LEU A 15 17.01 23.67 -8.08
N ARG A 16 17.19 22.55 -7.35
CA ARG A 16 18.42 22.23 -6.62
C ARG A 16 19.53 21.65 -7.51
N GLY A 17 19.31 21.52 -8.81
CA GLY A 17 20.29 20.99 -9.77
C GLY A 17 20.17 19.50 -10.03
N ASN A 18 19.17 18.81 -9.47
CA ASN A 18 18.91 17.41 -9.77
C ASN A 18 18.06 17.30 -11.05
N LEU A 19 18.73 17.32 -12.22
CA LEU A 19 18.08 17.22 -13.54
C LEU A 19 17.36 15.88 -13.79
N HIS A 20 17.62 14.87 -12.96
CA HIS A 20 16.99 13.55 -13.05
C HIS A 20 15.73 13.42 -12.20
N ALA A 21 15.37 14.45 -11.43
CA ALA A 21 14.13 14.48 -10.67
C ALA A 21 12.93 14.75 -11.58
N GLY A 22 12.51 13.70 -12.29
CA GLY A 22 11.29 13.69 -13.07
C GLY A 22 10.07 13.35 -12.21
N TYR A 23 8.94 13.99 -12.52
CA TYR A 23 7.63 13.59 -12.03
C TYR A 23 7.28 12.18 -12.54
N ARG A 24 6.94 11.26 -11.65
CA ARG A 24 6.59 9.86 -12.00
C ARG A 24 5.09 9.60 -11.93
N GLY A 25 4.35 10.47 -11.24
CA GLY A 25 2.92 10.33 -11.05
C GLY A 25 2.62 9.58 -9.76
N PRO A 26 1.63 10.05 -8.98
CA PRO A 26 1.32 9.40 -7.72
C PRO A 26 0.60 8.09 -8.01
N VAL A 27 0.61 7.20 -7.02
CA VAL A 27 -0.32 6.08 -7.04
C VAL A 27 -1.74 6.61 -7.10
N ASN A 28 -2.50 6.14 -8.09
CA ASN A 28 -3.92 6.45 -8.20
C ASN A 28 -4.65 5.87 -7.00
N ALA A 29 -5.18 6.74 -6.14
CA ALA A 29 -5.95 6.35 -4.97
C ALA A 29 -7.18 7.25 -4.83
N ASN A 30 -8.35 6.63 -4.72
CA ASN A 30 -9.64 7.30 -4.64
C ASN A 30 -10.32 6.91 -3.33
N ILE A 31 -10.85 7.89 -2.62
CA ILE A 31 -11.67 7.70 -1.41
C ILE A 31 -13.03 8.33 -1.69
N LEU A 32 -14.10 7.54 -1.55
CA LEU A 32 -15.47 8.03 -1.65
C LEU A 32 -15.82 8.77 -0.36
N LYS A 33 -16.25 10.03 -0.48
CA LYS A 33 -16.63 10.88 0.65
C LYS A 33 -18.15 11.02 0.72
N VAL A 34 -18.82 9.91 0.98
CA VAL A 34 -20.27 9.86 1.22
C VAL A 34 -20.50 9.42 2.66
N GLU A 35 -21.40 10.12 3.36
CA GLU A 35 -21.73 9.78 4.73
C GLU A 35 -22.25 8.34 4.83
N GLY A 36 -21.76 7.59 5.82
CA GLY A 36 -22.12 6.18 6.00
C GLY A 36 -21.46 5.19 5.05
N VAL A 37 -20.64 5.65 4.09
CA VAL A 37 -19.92 4.78 3.15
C VAL A 37 -18.42 4.96 3.29
N GLN A 38 -17.75 3.94 3.82
CA GLN A 38 -16.29 3.87 3.86
C GLN A 38 -15.80 3.07 2.67
N LEU A 39 -15.44 3.75 1.57
CA LEU A 39 -14.96 3.10 0.35
C LEU A 39 -13.67 3.76 -0.13
N ALA A 40 -12.66 2.94 -0.39
CA ALA A 40 -11.42 3.35 -1.02
C ALA A 40 -11.00 2.36 -2.12
N ALA A 41 -10.36 2.88 -3.16
CA ALA A 41 -9.75 2.10 -4.23
C ALA A 41 -8.35 2.64 -4.53
N ILE A 42 -7.39 1.75 -4.73
CA ILE A 42 -5.98 2.06 -4.98
C ILE A 42 -5.54 1.27 -6.21
N GLY A 43 -4.78 1.89 -7.11
CA GLY A 43 -4.12 1.23 -8.23
C GLY A 43 -5.07 0.60 -9.25
N THR A 44 -4.64 -0.53 -9.82
CA THR A 44 -5.38 -1.30 -10.83
C THR A 44 -6.25 -2.35 -10.16
N VAL A 45 -7.57 -2.16 -10.22
CA VAL A 45 -8.55 -3.03 -9.55
C VAL A 45 -9.09 -4.16 -10.44
N ASP A 46 -8.79 -4.10 -11.73
CA ASP A 46 -9.13 -5.14 -12.69
C ASP A 46 -8.03 -6.20 -12.71
N ALA A 47 -8.43 -7.46 -12.57
CA ALA A 47 -7.50 -8.58 -12.51
C ALA A 47 -7.22 -9.13 -13.92
N ASP A 48 -6.94 -8.24 -14.86
CA ASP A 48 -6.79 -8.58 -16.26
C ASP A 48 -5.33 -8.92 -16.62
N GLY A 49 -5.17 -9.91 -17.49
CA GLY A 49 -3.88 -10.28 -18.08
C GLY A 49 -3.14 -11.42 -17.37
N PRO A 50 -2.16 -12.03 -18.06
CA PRO A 50 -1.38 -13.15 -17.53
C PRO A 50 -0.61 -12.76 -16.27
N GLY A 51 -0.42 -13.71 -15.35
CA GLY A 51 0.27 -13.49 -14.09
C GLY A 51 -0.52 -12.69 -13.05
N THR A 52 -1.76 -12.29 -13.36
CA THR A 52 -2.63 -11.52 -12.46
C THR A 52 -3.59 -12.44 -11.70
N SER A 53 -3.80 -12.17 -10.42
CA SER A 53 -4.75 -12.88 -9.56
C SER A 53 -5.46 -11.89 -8.64
N ALA A 54 -6.68 -12.22 -8.23
CA ALA A 54 -7.42 -11.46 -7.24
C ALA A 54 -7.62 -12.31 -5.98
N VAL A 55 -7.42 -11.71 -4.82
CA VAL A 55 -7.82 -12.25 -3.53
C VAL A 55 -8.95 -11.39 -2.99
N VAL A 56 -10.08 -12.03 -2.73
CA VAL A 56 -11.30 -11.36 -2.29
C VAL A 56 -11.65 -11.85 -0.90
N PHE A 57 -11.90 -10.90 -0.01
CA PHE A 57 -12.59 -11.10 1.25
C PHE A 57 -13.94 -10.39 1.16
N ASP A 58 -15.01 -11.12 1.45
CA ASP A 58 -16.38 -10.65 1.36
C ASP A 58 -17.13 -11.15 2.60
N ASP A 59 -17.55 -10.22 3.45
CA ASP A 59 -18.40 -10.46 4.61
C ASP A 59 -19.62 -9.53 4.52
N PRO A 60 -20.71 -10.00 3.89
CA PRO A 60 -21.91 -9.21 3.70
C PRO A 60 -22.61 -8.84 5.01
N ASP A 61 -22.48 -9.65 6.05
CA ASP A 61 -23.16 -9.44 7.34
C ASP A 61 -22.54 -8.26 8.10
N SER A 62 -21.21 -8.11 8.02
CA SER A 62 -20.50 -6.95 8.59
C SER A 62 -20.36 -5.78 7.61
N GLY A 63 -20.78 -5.95 6.35
CA GLY A 63 -20.67 -4.94 5.30
C GLY A 63 -19.22 -4.67 4.88
N ILE A 64 -18.32 -5.64 5.08
CA ILE A 64 -16.90 -5.54 4.74
C ILE A 64 -16.65 -6.24 3.42
N TYR A 65 -16.05 -5.51 2.47
CA TYR A 65 -15.57 -6.08 1.23
C TYR A 65 -14.15 -5.60 0.95
N GLN A 66 -13.26 -6.53 0.62
CA GLN A 66 -11.89 -6.21 0.26
C GLN A 66 -11.45 -7.06 -0.93
N LYS A 67 -10.94 -6.41 -1.98
CA LYS A 67 -10.35 -7.08 -3.14
C LYS A 67 -8.93 -6.60 -3.32
N CYS A 68 -7.97 -7.50 -3.31
CA CYS A 68 -6.57 -7.22 -3.62
C CYS A 68 -6.22 -7.86 -4.96
N VAL A 69 -5.64 -7.08 -5.87
CA VAL A 69 -5.18 -7.53 -7.18
C VAL A 69 -3.66 -7.61 -7.18
N ILE A 70 -3.14 -8.78 -7.54
CA ILE A 70 -1.73 -9.14 -7.45
C ILE A 70 -1.26 -9.55 -8.83
N ARG A 71 -0.12 -9.02 -9.28
CA ARG A 71 0.55 -9.45 -10.51
C ARG A 71 2.02 -9.71 -10.20
N ASP A 72 2.52 -10.88 -10.60
CA ASP A 72 3.92 -11.27 -10.40
C ASP A 72 4.39 -11.08 -8.93
N ASP A 73 3.57 -11.55 -8.00
CA ASP A 73 3.74 -11.43 -6.53
C ASP A 73 3.78 -10.00 -5.97
N ARG A 74 3.34 -9.00 -6.75
CA ARG A 74 3.26 -7.60 -6.32
C ARG A 74 1.83 -7.13 -6.27
N LEU A 75 1.51 -6.34 -5.25
CA LEU A 75 0.19 -5.71 -5.12
C LEU A 75 0.06 -4.56 -6.13
N ILE A 76 -0.88 -4.69 -7.08
CA ILE A 76 -1.11 -3.67 -8.10
C ILE A 76 -2.39 -2.86 -7.87
N GLY A 77 -3.30 -3.35 -7.03
CA GLY A 77 -4.46 -2.57 -6.63
C GLY A 77 -5.29 -3.21 -5.53
N VAL A 78 -6.13 -2.38 -4.90
CA VAL A 78 -6.97 -2.77 -3.76
C VAL A 78 -8.31 -2.03 -3.84
N ILE A 79 -9.40 -2.72 -3.50
CA ILE A 79 -10.69 -2.12 -3.14
C ILE A 79 -10.94 -2.45 -1.67
N MET A 80 -11.39 -1.46 -0.90
CA MET A 80 -11.75 -1.59 0.52
C MET A 80 -13.12 -0.94 0.76
N LEU A 81 -14.06 -1.68 1.32
CA LEU A 81 -15.39 -1.22 1.71
C LEU A 81 -15.64 -1.63 3.17
N GLY A 82 -16.23 -0.72 3.95
CA GLY A 82 -16.61 -0.96 5.34
C GLY A 82 -15.45 -0.72 6.32
N ASP A 83 -14.29 -1.33 6.08
CA ASP A 83 -13.04 -1.10 6.82
C ASP A 83 -11.96 -0.53 5.89
N THR A 84 -11.43 0.64 6.23
CA THR A 84 -10.36 1.33 5.48
C THR A 84 -9.11 1.59 6.31
N ALA A 85 -8.95 0.93 7.47
CA ALA A 85 -7.85 1.17 8.40
C ALA A 85 -6.46 0.96 7.77
N LEU A 86 -6.34 -0.02 6.88
CA LEU A 86 -5.09 -0.38 6.18
C LEU A 86 -4.85 0.41 4.88
N PHE A 87 -5.64 1.46 4.61
CA PHE A 87 -5.55 2.24 3.37
C PHE A 87 -4.12 2.76 3.09
N SER A 88 -3.47 3.34 4.10
CA SER A 88 -2.14 3.92 3.94
C SER A 88 -1.10 2.84 3.62
N ASP A 89 -1.18 1.69 4.28
CA ASP A 89 -0.24 0.59 4.07
C ASP A 89 -0.40 -0.04 2.69
N TYR A 90 -1.63 -0.24 2.22
CA TYR A 90 -1.87 -0.72 0.85
C TYR A 90 -1.41 0.27 -0.20
N ARG A 91 -1.60 1.58 0.03
CA ARG A 91 -1.09 2.62 -0.87
C ARG A 91 0.42 2.55 -0.98
N ASP A 92 1.11 2.39 0.14
CA ASP A 92 2.57 2.33 0.19
C ASP A 92 3.10 1.02 -0.44
N LEU A 93 2.39 -0.10 -0.26
CA LEU A 93 2.68 -1.36 -0.95
C LEU A 93 2.57 -1.22 -2.47
N VAL A 94 1.47 -0.64 -2.96
CA VAL A 94 1.28 -0.39 -4.41
C VAL A 94 2.33 0.59 -4.94
N ALA A 95 2.68 1.62 -4.16
CA ALA A 95 3.70 2.60 -4.54
C ALA A 95 5.11 2.01 -4.64
N SER A 96 5.46 1.15 -3.68
CA SER A 96 6.78 0.52 -3.61
C SER A 96 6.97 -0.57 -4.67
N GLY A 97 5.90 -1.24 -5.07
CA GLY A 97 5.96 -2.39 -5.98
C GLY A 97 6.80 -3.54 -5.42
N CYS A 98 6.92 -3.65 -4.09
CA CYS A 98 7.68 -4.71 -3.45
C CYS A 98 6.96 -6.07 -3.59
N GLU A 99 7.75 -7.13 -3.58
CA GLU A 99 7.23 -8.50 -3.57
C GLU A 99 6.57 -8.79 -2.21
N LEU A 100 5.48 -9.55 -2.24
CA LEU A 100 4.66 -9.79 -1.05
C LEU A 100 5.23 -10.95 -0.21
N GLU A 101 5.91 -11.92 -0.82
CA GLU A 101 6.51 -13.08 -0.15
C GLU A 101 5.58 -13.68 0.94
N GLU A 102 6.06 -13.83 2.18
CA GLU A 102 5.30 -14.37 3.31
C GLU A 102 4.15 -13.45 3.76
N ARG A 103 4.23 -12.14 3.46
CA ARG A 103 3.20 -11.15 3.85
C ARG A 103 1.89 -11.38 3.10
N ARG A 104 1.91 -12.13 1.99
CA ARG A 104 0.72 -12.50 1.23
C ARG A 104 -0.35 -13.15 2.10
N ALA A 105 0.03 -14.03 3.03
CA ALA A 105 -0.94 -14.73 3.89
C ALA A 105 -1.53 -13.84 4.99
N THR A 106 -0.74 -12.89 5.51
CA THR A 106 -1.13 -12.01 6.62
C THR A 106 -1.86 -10.75 6.16
N LEU A 107 -1.45 -10.16 5.02
CA LEU A 107 -2.01 -8.91 4.50
C LEU A 107 -3.31 -9.10 3.72
N LEU A 108 -3.57 -10.29 3.19
CA LEU A 108 -4.74 -10.54 2.35
C LEU A 108 -5.93 -11.13 3.15
N ARG A 109 -5.84 -11.07 4.47
CA ARG A 109 -6.91 -11.46 5.40
C ARG A 109 -7.41 -10.23 6.18
N PRO A 110 -8.71 -10.14 6.45
CA PRO A 110 -9.25 -9.12 7.36
C PRO A 110 -8.62 -9.27 8.74
N GLY A 111 -8.29 -8.13 9.38
CA GLY A 111 -7.59 -8.13 10.66
C GLY A 111 -6.11 -8.46 10.60
N GLY A 112 -5.50 -8.46 9.41
CA GLY A 112 -4.05 -8.56 9.26
C GLY A 112 -3.34 -7.44 10.05
N GLU A 113 -2.67 -7.80 11.13
CA GLU A 113 -1.84 -6.85 11.87
C GLU A 113 -0.58 -6.54 11.06
N ILE A 114 -0.44 -5.29 10.63
CA ILE A 114 0.85 -4.79 10.17
C ILE A 114 1.65 -4.44 11.42
N ARG A 115 2.66 -5.27 11.71
CA ARG A 115 3.61 -5.03 12.80
C ARG A 115 4.16 -3.62 12.65
N ARG A 116 3.86 -2.75 13.63
CA ARG A 116 4.45 -1.42 13.67
C ARG A 116 5.93 -1.51 13.97
N VAL A 117 6.71 -0.73 13.24
CA VAL A 117 8.16 -0.63 13.39
C VAL A 117 8.48 -0.10 14.79
N GLU A 118 9.34 -0.83 15.51
CA GLU A 118 9.90 -0.39 16.78
C GLU A 118 11.21 0.38 16.53
N GLY A 119 11.26 1.63 16.99
CA GLY A 119 12.44 2.48 16.81
C GLY A 119 12.60 3.05 15.39
N PRO A 120 13.78 3.59 15.06
CA PRO A 120 14.07 4.12 13.73
C PRO A 120 13.87 3.07 12.63
N LEU A 121 13.16 3.43 11.56
CA LEU A 121 12.90 2.54 10.43
C LEU A 121 14.21 2.13 9.73
N VAL A 122 14.42 0.82 9.59
CA VAL A 122 15.55 0.25 8.84
C VAL A 122 15.08 -0.38 7.53
N CYS A 123 13.97 -1.11 7.55
CA CYS A 123 13.36 -1.69 6.34
C CYS A 123 11.86 -1.44 6.31
N SER A 124 11.41 -0.62 5.35
CA SER A 124 9.98 -0.33 5.12
C SER A 124 9.22 -1.58 4.64
N CYS A 125 9.84 -2.39 3.77
CA CYS A 125 9.21 -3.57 3.18
C CYS A 125 8.91 -4.65 4.23
N ASN A 126 9.80 -4.84 5.21
CA ASN A 126 9.64 -5.86 6.24
C ASN A 126 9.19 -5.27 7.59
N GLN A 127 8.90 -3.96 7.62
CA GLN A 127 8.52 -3.23 8.84
C GLN A 127 9.51 -3.50 9.99
N VAL A 128 10.81 -3.47 9.67
CA VAL A 128 11.90 -3.71 10.62
C VAL A 128 12.49 -2.38 11.07
N GLY A 129 12.53 -2.15 12.39
CA GLY A 129 13.21 -1.01 12.98
C GLY A 129 14.52 -1.39 13.65
N ALA A 130 15.34 -0.39 13.94
CA ALA A 130 16.65 -0.58 14.54
C ALA A 130 16.58 -1.31 15.88
N ASP A 131 15.53 -1.06 16.66
CA ASP A 131 15.30 -1.70 17.95
C ASP A 131 14.88 -3.17 17.79
N THR A 132 14.11 -3.49 16.74
CA THR A 132 13.79 -4.87 16.36
C THR A 132 15.06 -5.67 16.08
N ILE A 133 15.99 -5.08 15.32
CA ILE A 133 17.29 -5.71 15.01
C ILE A 133 18.13 -5.84 16.27
N ALA A 134 18.24 -4.77 17.07
CA ALA A 134 19.03 -4.77 18.31
C ALA A 134 18.53 -5.83 19.30
N ARG A 135 17.21 -6.01 19.42
CA ARG A 135 16.59 -7.06 20.24
C ARG A 135 16.90 -8.46 19.70
N ALA A 136 16.76 -8.68 18.39
CA ALA A 136 17.03 -9.98 17.77
C ALA A 136 18.50 -10.42 17.90
N VAL A 137 19.45 -9.47 17.86
CA VAL A 137 20.89 -9.75 18.06
C VAL A 137 21.24 -10.07 19.53
N ARG A 138 20.43 -9.59 20.48
CA ARG A 138 20.65 -9.81 21.92
C ARG A 138 19.97 -11.07 22.46
N ALA A 139 19.10 -11.70 21.68
CA ALA A 139 18.40 -12.95 22.01
C ALA A 139 19.24 -14.16 21.60
#